data_AF-A0A954AN30-F1
#
_entry.id   AF-A0A954AN30-F1
#
_cell.length_a   1.000
_cell.length_b   1.000
_cell.length_c   1.000
_cell.angle_alpha   90.00
_cell.angle_beta   90.00
_cell.angle_gamma   90.00
#
_symmetry.space_group_name_H-M   'P 1'
#
loop_
_entity.id
_entity.type
_entity.pdbx_description
1 polymer ?
#
loop_
_entity_poly.entity_id
_entity_poly.type
_entity_poly.pdbx_seq_one_letter_code
_entity_poly.pdbx_strand_id
1 'polypeptide(L)'
;MKSTLEEIAKVDADDPDAIVMLGTASMSRDGHVREAAVRRLSEIESGRELPFLLLRANDWVDAVRDSAKNAIHERISRGRHVDFLDNLPLVLRLNDCRRADHSHLVASVSQMLTSLDSPELLIRGLRDDSRSIRRSCLQIAIDANFTEVVEAALDTTDIAIRCRAARMLTNHADVDRARSFVTRLLKDRTPAVRRIALRTILERFPHLRQMALQVALVDESSVTRRVAIRNAGDRIDAAGFYRRQAVSTNSKMRRLGLLGLAECGTDDDATLAAGMLEDEVSSVRAAAVTAISRLSSEAHAHPIAAALEDPSPSVVKAARIAIGTRDVPYDARQIRRAFETSPHEHVRRAAWTVLCNGGKWARLRYSLLGLLDSALADRSARSLQDWLASFNKSFSDPTAEELVEIRSLLDTARSNGHDDLVSTIQFYLPHPTDSSA
;
A
#
# COMPACT_ATOMS: atom_id res chain seq x y z
N MET A 1 30.78 40.56 7.34
CA MET A 1 30.59 40.69 5.89
C MET A 1 31.92 40.67 5.14
N LYS A 2 32.83 41.66 5.33
CA LYS A 2 34.16 41.64 4.69
C LYS A 2 34.98 40.38 5.01
N SER A 3 35.11 39.98 6.29
CA SER A 3 35.91 38.78 6.61
C SER A 3 35.33 37.50 6.01
N THR A 4 34.00 37.32 6.03
CA THR A 4 33.36 36.13 5.44
C THR A 4 33.54 36.05 3.92
N LEU A 5 33.50 37.18 3.22
CA LEU A 5 33.76 37.22 1.77
C LEU A 5 35.24 36.96 1.46
N GLU A 6 36.15 37.50 2.28
CA GLU A 6 37.59 37.23 2.19
C GLU A 6 37.92 35.76 2.50
N GLU A 7 37.21 35.13 3.44
CA GLU A 7 37.33 33.70 3.76
C GLU A 7 36.87 32.84 2.58
N ILE A 8 35.71 33.15 1.97
CA ILE A 8 35.21 32.43 0.79
C ILE A 8 36.18 32.55 -0.39
N ALA A 9 36.74 33.73 -0.62
CA ALA A 9 37.70 33.97 -1.68
C ALA A 9 39.02 33.19 -1.50
N LYS A 10 39.35 32.81 -0.26
CA LYS A 10 40.56 32.05 0.09
C LYS A 10 40.36 30.55 0.13
N VAL A 11 39.12 30.05 0.00
CA VAL A 11 38.87 28.59 -0.04
C VAL A 11 39.52 28.04 -1.29
N ASP A 12 40.52 27.18 -1.12
CA ASP A 12 41.16 26.48 -2.23
C ASP A 12 40.16 25.51 -2.88
N ALA A 13 40.06 25.53 -4.20
CA ALA A 13 39.14 24.66 -4.93
C ALA A 13 39.58 23.18 -4.87
N ASP A 14 40.87 22.94 -4.63
CA ASP A 14 41.45 21.60 -4.51
C ASP A 14 41.33 21.03 -3.07
N ASP A 15 40.86 21.83 -2.10
CA ASP A 15 40.59 21.36 -0.73
C ASP A 15 39.42 20.34 -0.73
N PRO A 16 39.60 19.13 -0.18
CA PRO A 16 38.55 18.11 -0.08
C PRO A 16 37.24 18.60 0.56
N ASP A 17 37.32 19.59 1.45
CA ASP A 17 36.19 20.15 2.19
C ASP A 17 35.63 21.44 1.55
N ALA A 18 36.26 21.96 0.49
CA ALA A 18 35.86 23.18 -0.21
C ALA A 18 34.38 23.17 -0.59
N ILE A 19 33.89 22.05 -1.12
CA ILE A 19 32.50 21.91 -1.57
C ILE A 19 31.52 22.03 -0.41
N VAL A 20 31.85 21.48 0.76
CA VAL A 20 31.00 21.54 1.95
C VAL A 20 31.00 22.96 2.51
N MET A 21 32.17 23.59 2.59
CA MET A 21 32.31 24.98 3.05
C MET A 21 31.54 25.95 2.15
N LEU A 22 31.80 25.91 0.85
CA LEU A 22 31.15 26.76 -0.14
C LEU A 22 29.65 26.44 -0.27
N GLY A 23 29.28 25.15 -0.23
CA GLY A 23 27.89 24.70 -0.21
C GLY A 23 27.12 25.27 0.99
N THR A 24 27.74 25.27 2.18
CA THR A 24 27.17 25.87 3.39
C THR A 24 27.07 27.39 3.26
N ALA A 25 28.11 28.05 2.76
CA ALA A 25 28.11 29.50 2.50
C ALA A 25 27.02 29.90 1.49
N SER A 26 26.74 29.05 0.50
CA SER A 26 25.66 29.25 -0.47
C SER A 26 24.26 29.23 0.16
N MET A 27 24.12 28.81 1.43
CA MET A 27 22.87 28.83 2.20
C MET A 27 22.77 30.03 3.16
N SER A 28 23.72 30.98 3.11
CA SER A 28 23.69 32.20 3.92
C SER A 28 22.41 33.03 3.70
N ARG A 29 22.00 33.79 4.72
CA ARG A 29 20.93 34.80 4.60
C ARG A 29 21.34 35.97 3.71
N ASP A 30 22.64 36.25 3.62
CA ASP A 30 23.21 37.34 2.84
C ASP A 30 23.40 36.94 1.36
N GLY A 31 22.79 37.70 0.45
CA GLY A 31 22.87 37.46 -0.99
C GLY A 31 24.28 37.59 -1.57
N HIS A 32 25.11 38.48 -1.04
CA HIS A 32 26.49 38.65 -1.51
C HIS A 32 27.37 37.45 -1.13
N VAL A 33 27.16 36.91 0.07
CA VAL A 33 27.84 35.68 0.54
C VAL A 33 27.43 34.50 -0.33
N ARG A 34 26.12 34.37 -0.64
CA ARG A 34 25.63 33.32 -1.54
C ARG A 34 26.22 33.46 -2.95
N GLU A 35 26.26 34.68 -3.48
CA GLU A 35 26.82 34.94 -4.81
C GLU A 35 28.30 34.56 -4.88
N ALA A 36 29.10 35.00 -3.92
CA ALA A 36 30.52 34.65 -3.83
C ALA A 36 30.73 33.13 -3.74
N ALA A 37 29.92 32.45 -2.92
CA ALA A 37 29.97 31.00 -2.79
C ALA A 37 29.60 30.27 -4.09
N VAL A 38 28.55 30.71 -4.80
CA VAL A 38 28.13 30.13 -6.08
C VAL A 38 29.21 30.31 -7.15
N ARG A 39 29.86 31.48 -7.21
CA ARG A 39 30.98 31.70 -8.14
C ARG A 39 32.13 30.73 -7.87
N ARG A 40 32.54 30.56 -6.62
CA ARG A 40 33.57 29.58 -6.26
C ARG A 40 33.14 28.14 -6.54
N LEU A 41 31.89 27.77 -6.27
CA LEU A 41 31.34 26.46 -6.63
C LEU A 41 31.35 26.22 -8.15
N SER A 42 31.17 27.27 -8.97
CA SER A 42 31.20 27.16 -10.43
C SER A 42 32.58 26.84 -11.01
N GLU A 43 33.64 27.00 -10.22
CA GLU A 43 35.01 26.65 -10.60
C GLU A 43 35.34 25.18 -10.28
N ILE A 44 34.52 24.52 -9.44
CA ILE A 44 34.71 23.12 -9.04
C ILE A 44 33.88 22.22 -9.96
N GLU A 45 34.51 21.20 -10.56
CA GLU A 45 33.88 20.30 -11.53
C GLU A 45 33.85 18.83 -11.07
N SER A 46 33.56 18.61 -9.80
CA SER A 46 33.53 17.26 -9.23
C SER A 46 32.18 16.55 -9.41
N GLY A 47 31.12 17.29 -9.76
CA GLY A 47 29.72 16.84 -9.71
C GLY A 47 29.07 17.03 -8.32
N ARG A 48 29.86 17.04 -7.25
CA ARG A 48 29.37 17.24 -5.87
C ARG A 48 28.90 18.67 -5.59
N GLU A 49 29.29 19.63 -6.42
CA GLU A 49 28.83 21.01 -6.38
C GLU A 49 27.39 21.19 -6.93
N LEU A 50 26.96 20.27 -7.81
CA LEU A 50 25.72 20.39 -8.58
C LEU A 50 24.44 20.50 -7.71
N PRO A 51 24.27 19.79 -6.58
CA PRO A 51 23.12 19.99 -5.70
C PRO A 51 22.98 21.45 -5.23
N PHE A 52 24.09 22.10 -4.89
CA PHE A 52 24.08 23.49 -4.41
C PHE A 52 23.74 24.46 -5.53
N LEU A 53 24.33 24.26 -6.72
CA LEU A 53 24.01 25.05 -7.92
C LEU A 53 22.53 24.90 -8.28
N LEU A 54 21.97 23.69 -8.30
CA LEU A 54 20.56 23.43 -8.58
C LEU A 54 19.63 24.11 -7.55
N LEU A 55 19.99 24.10 -6.26
CA LEU A 55 19.25 24.83 -5.23
C LEU A 55 19.33 26.36 -5.39
N ARG A 56 20.40 26.88 -5.99
CA ARG A 56 20.61 28.32 -6.25
C ARG A 56 20.07 28.78 -7.60
N ALA A 57 19.80 27.87 -8.53
CA ALA A 57 19.06 28.16 -9.75
C ALA A 57 17.65 28.75 -9.49
N ASN A 58 17.13 28.65 -8.26
CA ASN A 58 15.89 29.27 -7.81
C ASN A 58 16.10 30.26 -6.63
N ASP A 59 17.24 30.96 -6.57
CA ASP A 59 17.51 31.99 -5.55
C ASP A 59 16.58 33.20 -5.69
N TRP A 60 16.43 33.98 -4.61
CA TRP A 60 15.69 35.25 -4.60
C TRP A 60 16.43 36.39 -5.30
N VAL A 61 17.76 36.34 -5.30
CA VAL A 61 18.62 37.34 -5.92
C VAL A 61 18.97 36.89 -7.34
N ASP A 62 18.65 37.72 -8.33
CA ASP A 62 18.83 37.38 -9.75
C ASP A 62 20.30 37.08 -10.09
N ALA A 63 21.26 37.86 -9.58
CA ALA A 63 22.68 37.61 -9.81
C ALA A 63 23.17 36.24 -9.30
N VAL A 64 22.66 35.77 -8.16
CA VAL A 64 22.96 34.43 -7.62
C VAL A 64 22.33 33.37 -8.51
N ARG A 65 21.08 33.60 -8.92
CA ARG A 65 20.31 32.70 -9.78
C ARG A 65 20.98 32.50 -11.13
N ASP A 66 21.37 33.60 -11.77
CA ASP A 66 21.98 33.60 -13.10
C ASP A 66 23.38 32.97 -13.05
N SER A 67 24.17 33.27 -12.01
CA SER A 67 25.46 32.60 -11.79
C SER A 67 25.31 31.08 -11.66
N ALA A 68 24.31 30.63 -10.90
CA ALA A 68 24.03 29.20 -10.76
C ALA A 68 23.55 28.56 -12.07
N LYS A 69 22.63 29.21 -12.79
CA LYS A 69 22.13 28.73 -14.09
C LYS A 69 23.26 28.62 -15.12
N ASN A 70 24.14 29.61 -15.20
CA ASN A 70 25.30 29.60 -16.10
C ASN A 70 26.23 28.42 -15.80
N ALA A 71 26.57 28.21 -14.52
CA ALA A 71 27.38 27.08 -14.11
C ALA A 71 26.72 25.75 -14.49
N ILE A 72 25.40 25.60 -14.27
CA ILE A 72 24.67 24.38 -14.65
C ILE A 72 24.71 24.18 -16.17
N HIS A 73 24.47 25.22 -16.97
CA HIS A 73 24.53 25.14 -18.43
C HIS A 73 25.91 24.67 -18.93
N GLU A 74 26.98 25.15 -18.32
CA GLU A 74 28.34 24.72 -18.63
C GLU A 74 28.53 23.21 -18.38
N ARG A 75 27.99 22.67 -17.28
CA ARG A 75 28.02 21.22 -16.99
C ARG A 75 27.17 20.42 -17.98
N ILE A 76 26.06 20.97 -18.46
CA ILE A 76 25.25 20.34 -19.52
C ILE A 76 26.09 20.26 -20.81
N SER A 77 26.75 21.35 -21.20
CA SER A 77 27.60 21.40 -22.40
C SER A 77 28.79 20.44 -22.33
N ARG A 78 29.29 20.13 -21.13
CA ARG A 78 30.36 19.14 -20.90
C ARG A 78 29.88 17.69 -20.83
N GLY A 79 28.57 17.42 -20.95
CA GLY A 79 28.05 16.04 -20.91
C GLY A 79 28.19 15.38 -19.54
N ARG A 80 27.92 16.10 -18.45
CA ARG A 80 27.99 15.57 -17.07
C ARG A 80 26.81 14.66 -16.71
N HIS A 81 26.51 13.68 -17.57
CA HIS A 81 25.29 12.85 -17.52
C HIS A 81 25.10 12.13 -16.17
N VAL A 82 26.18 11.56 -15.62
CA VAL A 82 26.14 10.83 -14.34
C VAL A 82 25.72 11.76 -13.20
N ASP A 83 26.35 12.93 -13.11
CA ASP A 83 26.10 13.90 -12.04
C ASP A 83 24.67 14.45 -12.10
N PHE A 84 24.16 14.73 -13.30
CA PHE A 84 22.77 15.16 -13.48
C PHE A 84 21.76 14.07 -13.17
N LEU A 85 22.07 12.82 -13.48
CA LEU A 85 21.19 11.69 -13.15
C LEU A 85 21.09 11.49 -11.64
N ASP A 86 22.21 11.54 -10.94
CA ASP A 86 22.28 11.41 -9.48
C ASP A 86 21.55 12.61 -8.79
N ASN A 87 21.48 13.76 -9.45
CA ASN A 87 20.78 14.96 -8.98
C ASN A 87 19.40 15.20 -9.63
N LEU A 88 18.89 14.24 -10.39
CA LEU A 88 17.66 14.40 -11.17
C LEU A 88 16.42 14.80 -10.33
N PRO A 89 16.26 14.35 -9.06
CA PRO A 89 15.19 14.85 -8.21
C PRO A 89 15.23 16.37 -7.98
N LEU A 90 16.42 16.96 -7.88
CA LEU A 90 16.58 18.42 -7.72
C LEU A 90 16.30 19.15 -9.02
N VAL A 91 16.72 18.59 -10.16
CA VAL A 91 16.40 19.12 -11.49
C VAL A 91 14.88 19.17 -11.68
N LEU A 92 14.17 18.06 -11.47
CA LEU A 92 12.72 17.99 -11.67
C LEU A 92 11.95 18.91 -10.71
N ARG A 93 12.44 19.10 -9.49
CA ARG A 93 11.86 20.03 -8.51
C ARG A 93 11.83 21.48 -9.00
N LEU A 94 12.69 21.86 -9.95
CA LEU A 94 12.68 23.21 -10.52
C LEU A 94 11.39 23.51 -11.30
N ASN A 95 10.69 22.50 -11.83
CA ASN A 95 9.38 22.71 -12.47
C ASN A 95 8.31 23.21 -11.48
N ASP A 96 8.44 22.87 -10.20
CA ASP A 96 7.49 23.29 -9.16
C ASP A 96 7.86 24.65 -8.54
N CYS A 97 9.04 25.17 -8.90
CA CYS A 97 9.54 26.42 -8.38
C CYS A 97 8.93 27.62 -9.12
N ARG A 98 8.56 28.68 -8.38
CA ARG A 98 7.79 29.81 -8.92
C ARG A 98 8.54 31.14 -9.00
N ARG A 99 9.79 31.20 -8.54
CA ARG A 99 10.53 32.49 -8.47
C ARG A 99 11.09 32.93 -9.82
N ALA A 100 11.26 31.99 -10.74
CA ALA A 100 11.60 32.24 -12.13
C ALA A 100 11.07 31.10 -12.98
N ASP A 101 11.06 31.29 -14.30
CA ASP A 101 10.86 30.17 -15.22
C ASP A 101 12.16 29.34 -15.30
N HIS A 102 12.02 28.04 -15.03
CA HIS A 102 13.10 27.06 -15.10
C HIS A 102 12.85 25.98 -16.15
N SER A 103 11.75 26.09 -16.90
CA SER A 103 11.35 25.10 -17.90
C SER A 103 12.46 24.83 -18.93
N HIS A 104 13.11 25.88 -19.41
CA HIS A 104 14.24 25.78 -20.34
C HIS A 104 15.43 25.01 -19.76
N LEU A 105 15.81 25.28 -18.51
CA LEU A 105 16.93 24.59 -17.86
C LEU A 105 16.61 23.09 -17.68
N VAL A 106 15.41 22.79 -17.19
CA VAL A 106 14.96 21.40 -17.02
C VAL A 106 14.89 20.70 -18.37
N ALA A 107 14.38 21.37 -19.41
CA ALA A 107 14.35 20.84 -20.77
C ALA A 107 15.76 20.56 -21.31
N SER A 108 16.75 21.42 -21.08
CA SER A 108 18.15 21.17 -21.48
C SER A 108 18.75 19.94 -20.81
N VAL A 109 18.54 19.76 -19.50
CA VAL A 109 19.00 18.54 -18.80
C VAL A 109 18.29 17.31 -19.35
N SER A 110 16.97 17.42 -19.59
CA SER A 110 16.17 16.31 -20.10
C SER A 110 16.62 15.92 -21.51
N GLN A 111 16.84 16.90 -22.39
CA GLN A 111 17.36 16.71 -23.74
C GLN A 111 18.70 15.99 -23.73
N MET A 112 19.63 16.44 -22.89
CA MET A 112 20.95 15.83 -22.72
C MET A 112 20.88 14.36 -22.25
N LEU A 113 19.94 14.03 -21.35
CA LEU A 113 19.73 12.66 -20.88
C LEU A 113 18.96 11.79 -21.88
N THR A 114 18.13 12.37 -22.73
CA THR A 114 17.44 11.65 -23.82
C THR A 114 18.34 11.43 -25.05
N SER A 115 19.41 12.20 -25.20
CA SER A 115 20.36 12.09 -26.31
C SER A 115 21.61 11.27 -25.96
N LEU A 116 21.53 10.37 -24.98
CA LEU A 116 22.64 9.50 -24.62
C LEU A 116 23.02 8.58 -25.79
N ASP A 117 24.31 8.44 -26.06
CA ASP A 117 24.79 7.47 -27.06
C ASP A 117 24.50 6.02 -26.64
N SER A 118 24.43 5.77 -25.34
CA SER A 118 24.32 4.44 -24.79
C SER A 118 23.44 4.39 -23.52
N PRO A 119 22.52 3.41 -23.40
CA PRO A 119 21.50 3.39 -22.36
C PRO A 119 21.97 2.86 -20.99
N GLU A 120 23.21 2.42 -20.83
CA GLU A 120 23.72 1.75 -19.61
C GLU A 120 23.59 2.61 -18.38
N LEU A 121 23.74 3.93 -18.52
CA LEU A 121 23.56 4.87 -17.42
C LEU A 121 22.11 4.81 -16.88
N LEU A 122 21.12 4.68 -17.76
CA LEU A 122 19.72 4.54 -17.35
C LEU A 122 19.44 3.16 -16.76
N ILE A 123 20.06 2.10 -17.29
CA ILE A 123 19.98 0.74 -16.72
C ILE A 123 20.55 0.73 -15.28
N ARG A 124 21.69 1.40 -15.05
CA ARG A 124 22.24 1.62 -13.70
C ARG A 124 21.23 2.36 -12.83
N GLY A 125 20.66 3.45 -13.34
CA GLY A 125 19.69 4.27 -12.63
C GLY A 125 18.38 3.54 -12.28
N LEU A 126 17.99 2.49 -13.00
CA LEU A 126 16.85 1.62 -12.61
C LEU A 126 17.10 0.82 -11.33
N ARG A 127 18.36 0.71 -10.89
CA ARG A 127 18.78 0.00 -9.67
C ARG A 127 19.14 0.96 -8.52
N ASP A 128 19.00 2.26 -8.73
CA ASP A 128 19.30 3.27 -7.72
C ASP A 128 18.40 3.13 -6.48
N ASP A 129 18.90 3.47 -5.30
CA ASP A 129 18.14 3.42 -4.05
C ASP A 129 16.98 4.43 -4.04
N SER A 130 17.18 5.58 -4.69
CA SER A 130 16.17 6.62 -4.85
C SER A 130 15.08 6.18 -5.81
N ARG A 131 13.87 6.05 -5.26
CA ARG A 131 12.66 5.76 -6.05
C ARG A 131 12.42 6.79 -7.16
N SER A 132 12.75 8.05 -6.90
CA SER A 132 12.57 9.13 -7.86
C SER A 132 13.51 8.96 -9.06
N ILE A 133 14.78 8.62 -8.83
CA ILE A 133 15.76 8.36 -9.90
C ILE A 133 15.29 7.19 -10.76
N ARG A 134 14.96 6.04 -10.15
CA ARG A 134 14.49 4.86 -10.91
C ARG A 134 13.31 5.18 -11.84
N ARG A 135 12.34 5.96 -11.37
CA ARG A 135 11.16 6.34 -12.15
C ARG A 135 11.48 7.29 -13.29
N SER A 136 12.37 8.25 -13.04
CA SER A 136 12.82 9.19 -14.06
C SER A 136 13.67 8.50 -15.12
N CYS A 137 14.51 7.54 -14.76
CA CYS A 137 15.27 6.72 -15.73
C CYS A 137 14.34 5.97 -16.69
N LEU A 138 13.25 5.37 -16.17
CA LEU A 138 12.23 4.77 -17.04
C LEU A 138 11.53 5.82 -17.91
N GLN A 139 11.22 7.01 -17.37
CA GLN A 139 10.59 8.08 -18.14
C GLN A 139 11.50 8.53 -19.30
N ILE A 140 12.76 8.85 -19.02
CA ILE A 140 13.76 9.24 -20.01
C ILE A 140 13.92 8.15 -21.07
N ALA A 141 13.99 6.88 -20.66
CA ALA A 141 14.08 5.77 -21.59
C ALA A 141 12.87 5.66 -22.53
N ILE A 142 11.67 5.93 -22.04
CA ILE A 142 10.46 5.96 -22.87
C ILE A 142 10.51 7.13 -23.85
N ASP A 143 10.90 8.32 -23.37
CA ASP A 143 10.94 9.53 -24.19
C ASP A 143 12.02 9.43 -25.28
N ALA A 144 13.14 8.77 -24.98
CA ALA A 144 14.24 8.50 -25.91
C ALA A 144 14.09 7.21 -26.74
N ASN A 145 13.03 6.42 -26.53
CA ASN A 145 12.82 5.10 -27.15
C ASN A 145 13.93 4.05 -26.90
N PHE A 146 14.61 4.12 -25.75
CA PHE A 146 15.58 3.10 -25.33
C PHE A 146 14.86 1.82 -24.85
N THR A 147 14.48 0.98 -25.81
CA THR A 147 13.68 -0.23 -25.56
C THR A 147 14.38 -1.20 -24.62
N GLU A 148 15.70 -1.31 -24.68
CA GLU A 148 16.51 -2.18 -23.82
C GLU A 148 16.36 -1.81 -22.33
N VAL A 149 16.27 -0.50 -22.03
CA VAL A 149 16.05 0.00 -20.66
C VAL A 149 14.63 -0.32 -20.21
N VAL A 150 13.63 -0.15 -21.10
CA VAL A 150 12.24 -0.47 -20.78
C VAL A 150 12.08 -1.98 -20.54
N GLU A 151 12.76 -2.82 -21.32
CA GLU A 151 12.82 -4.27 -21.08
C GLU A 151 13.49 -4.61 -19.73
N ALA A 152 14.64 -4.00 -19.42
CA ALA A 152 15.32 -4.16 -18.14
C ALA A 152 14.46 -3.72 -16.94
N ALA A 153 13.57 -2.73 -17.16
CA ALA A 153 12.66 -2.23 -16.14
C ALA A 153 11.64 -3.29 -15.65
N LEU A 154 11.41 -4.37 -16.42
CA LEU A 154 10.56 -5.50 -16.02
C LEU A 154 11.14 -6.30 -14.85
N ASP A 155 12.45 -6.23 -14.58
CA ASP A 155 13.10 -6.96 -13.49
C ASP A 155 13.26 -6.14 -12.21
N THR A 156 12.80 -4.89 -12.22
CA THR A 156 12.92 -3.99 -11.05
C THR A 156 12.04 -4.45 -9.89
N THR A 157 12.34 -4.00 -8.67
CA THR A 157 11.50 -4.26 -7.48
C THR A 157 10.27 -3.34 -7.42
N ASP A 158 10.34 -2.14 -7.98
CA ASP A 158 9.22 -1.17 -7.98
C ASP A 158 8.09 -1.63 -8.93
N ILE A 159 6.94 -1.97 -8.32
CA ILE A 159 5.74 -2.42 -9.02
C ILE A 159 5.26 -1.39 -10.05
N ALA A 160 5.35 -0.09 -9.76
CA ALA A 160 4.88 0.96 -10.66
C ALA A 160 5.72 1.03 -11.92
N ILE A 161 7.04 0.86 -11.80
CA ILE A 161 7.99 0.81 -12.91
C ILE A 161 7.69 -0.41 -13.79
N ARG A 162 7.60 -1.61 -13.20
CA ARG A 162 7.24 -2.83 -13.95
C ARG A 162 5.91 -2.68 -14.69
N CYS A 163 4.88 -2.14 -14.04
CA CYS A 163 3.57 -1.94 -14.69
C CYS A 163 3.65 -0.96 -15.88
N ARG A 164 4.43 0.12 -15.73
CA ARG A 164 4.59 1.11 -16.79
C ARG A 164 5.37 0.54 -17.98
N ALA A 165 6.49 -0.12 -17.71
CA ALA A 165 7.28 -0.83 -18.72
C ALA A 165 6.47 -1.90 -19.44
N ALA A 166 5.72 -2.73 -18.68
CA ALA A 166 4.85 -3.75 -19.24
C ALA A 166 3.84 -3.16 -20.23
N ARG A 167 3.15 -2.06 -19.90
CA ARG A 167 2.20 -1.40 -20.82
C ARG A 167 2.88 -0.85 -22.06
N MET A 168 4.03 -0.20 -21.88
CA MET A 168 4.79 0.36 -22.99
C MET A 168 5.16 -0.76 -23.99
N LEU A 169 5.85 -1.79 -23.51
CA LEU A 169 6.31 -2.89 -24.34
C LEU A 169 5.15 -3.64 -25.00
N THR A 170 4.09 -3.92 -24.25
CA THR A 170 2.93 -4.68 -24.78
C THR A 170 2.03 -3.87 -25.71
N ASN A 171 2.08 -2.54 -25.70
CA ASN A 171 1.25 -1.71 -26.59
C ASN A 171 1.96 -1.33 -27.89
N HIS A 172 3.28 -1.13 -27.83
CA HIS A 172 4.03 -0.54 -28.94
C HIS A 172 4.93 -1.54 -29.67
N ALA A 173 5.23 -2.70 -29.07
CA ALA A 173 5.98 -3.72 -29.77
C ALA A 173 5.16 -4.37 -30.91
N ASP A 174 5.86 -4.88 -31.91
CA ASP A 174 5.30 -5.75 -32.94
C ASP A 174 4.64 -7.00 -32.32
N VAL A 175 3.91 -7.75 -33.13
CA VAL A 175 3.11 -8.90 -32.67
C VAL A 175 3.96 -9.98 -32.01
N ASP A 176 5.17 -10.24 -32.51
CA ASP A 176 6.04 -11.31 -32.02
C ASP A 176 6.71 -10.93 -30.70
N ARG A 177 7.27 -9.72 -30.62
CA ARG A 177 7.82 -9.15 -29.39
C ARG A 177 6.74 -9.02 -28.32
N ALA A 178 5.57 -8.49 -28.67
CA ALA A 178 4.45 -8.37 -27.73
C ALA A 178 4.01 -9.73 -27.19
N ARG A 179 3.98 -10.78 -28.03
CA ARG A 179 3.68 -12.16 -27.62
C ARG A 179 4.71 -12.71 -26.61
N SER A 180 5.99 -12.44 -26.82
CA SER A 180 7.05 -12.81 -25.87
C SER A 180 6.85 -12.10 -24.53
N PHE A 181 6.58 -10.79 -24.55
CA PHE A 181 6.33 -10.02 -23.33
C PHE A 181 5.11 -10.51 -22.56
N VAL A 182 3.95 -10.69 -23.20
CA VAL A 182 2.76 -11.15 -22.46
C VAL A 182 2.97 -12.53 -21.84
N THR A 183 3.69 -13.43 -22.51
CA THR A 183 4.01 -14.76 -21.98
C THR A 183 4.85 -14.69 -20.71
N ARG A 184 5.84 -13.79 -20.68
CA ARG A 184 6.65 -13.50 -19.48
C ARG A 184 5.80 -12.85 -18.39
N LEU A 185 5.03 -11.83 -18.73
CA LEU A 185 4.27 -11.01 -17.78
C LEU A 185 3.11 -11.76 -17.12
N LEU A 186 2.54 -12.78 -17.77
CA LEU A 186 1.55 -13.68 -17.16
C LEU A 186 2.12 -14.45 -15.96
N LYS A 187 3.44 -14.61 -15.87
CA LYS A 187 4.14 -15.28 -14.77
C LYS A 187 4.67 -14.30 -13.71
N ASP A 188 4.44 -12.99 -13.87
CA ASP A 188 4.93 -11.99 -12.92
C ASP A 188 4.34 -12.24 -11.52
N ARG A 189 5.16 -12.04 -10.49
CA ARG A 189 4.74 -12.16 -9.07
C ARG A 189 3.57 -11.24 -8.70
N THR A 190 3.39 -10.15 -9.42
CA THR A 190 2.45 -9.08 -9.11
C THR A 190 1.19 -9.17 -9.95
N PRO A 191 0.00 -9.26 -9.32
CA PRO A 191 -1.26 -9.37 -10.05
C PRO A 191 -1.52 -8.21 -11.01
N ALA A 192 -1.08 -6.99 -10.67
CA ALA A 192 -1.24 -5.82 -11.54
C ALA A 192 -0.51 -5.97 -12.88
N VAL A 193 0.65 -6.64 -12.89
CA VAL A 193 1.44 -6.92 -14.10
C VAL A 193 0.80 -8.04 -14.90
N ARG A 194 0.41 -9.15 -14.25
CA ARG A 194 -0.33 -10.24 -14.91
C ARG A 194 -1.62 -9.77 -15.58
N ARG A 195 -2.33 -8.82 -14.96
CA ARG A 195 -3.52 -8.18 -15.53
C ARG A 195 -3.24 -7.36 -16.78
N ILE A 196 -2.10 -6.68 -16.85
CA ILE A 196 -1.68 -5.97 -18.07
C ILE A 196 -1.52 -7.00 -19.19
N ALA A 197 -0.80 -8.09 -18.93
CA ALA A 197 -0.61 -9.18 -19.89
C ALA A 197 -1.93 -9.79 -20.36
N LEU A 198 -2.83 -10.12 -19.42
CA LEU A 198 -4.15 -10.66 -19.73
C LEU A 198 -4.93 -9.70 -20.63
N ARG A 199 -4.98 -8.41 -20.29
CA ARG A 199 -5.70 -7.41 -21.10
C ARG A 199 -5.12 -7.29 -22.50
N THR A 200 -3.79 -7.22 -22.62
CA THR A 200 -3.11 -7.21 -23.93
C THR A 200 -3.48 -8.45 -24.75
N ILE A 201 -3.55 -9.64 -24.13
CA ILE A 201 -3.98 -10.85 -24.83
C ILE A 201 -5.42 -10.74 -25.33
N LEU A 202 -6.33 -10.23 -24.50
CA LEU A 202 -7.73 -10.06 -24.88
C LEU A 202 -7.94 -9.07 -26.02
N GLU A 203 -7.08 -8.05 -26.11
CA GLU A 203 -7.15 -6.98 -27.11
C GLU A 203 -6.40 -7.34 -28.41
N ARG A 204 -5.20 -7.92 -28.31
CA ARG A 204 -4.27 -8.11 -29.45
C ARG A 204 -4.16 -9.56 -29.93
N PHE A 205 -4.52 -10.55 -29.11
CA PHE A 205 -4.28 -11.97 -29.40
C PHE A 205 -5.55 -12.83 -29.25
N PRO A 206 -6.56 -12.68 -30.13
CA PRO A 206 -7.84 -13.39 -30.02
C PRO A 206 -7.71 -14.92 -29.95
N HIS A 207 -6.71 -15.50 -30.63
CA HIS A 207 -6.46 -16.95 -30.64
C HIS A 207 -5.92 -17.48 -29.29
N LEU A 208 -5.33 -16.63 -28.43
CA LEU A 208 -4.86 -17.01 -27.08
C LEU A 208 -5.89 -16.70 -25.99
N ARG A 209 -7.00 -16.04 -26.34
CA ARG A 209 -8.01 -15.55 -25.38
C ARG A 209 -8.50 -16.63 -24.43
N GLN A 210 -8.95 -17.76 -24.97
CA GLN A 210 -9.54 -18.83 -24.17
C GLN A 210 -8.53 -19.40 -23.15
N MET A 211 -7.32 -19.72 -23.61
CA MET A 211 -6.24 -20.22 -22.76
C MET A 211 -5.88 -19.19 -21.66
N ALA A 212 -5.73 -17.92 -22.03
CA ALA A 212 -5.37 -16.87 -21.08
C ALA A 212 -6.46 -16.64 -20.02
N LEU A 213 -7.74 -16.69 -20.40
CA LEU A 213 -8.85 -16.61 -19.47
C LEU A 213 -8.87 -17.81 -18.51
N GLN A 214 -8.67 -19.03 -19.01
CA GLN A 214 -8.60 -20.23 -18.15
C GLN A 214 -7.47 -20.16 -17.12
N VAL A 215 -6.28 -19.69 -17.52
CA VAL A 215 -5.16 -19.45 -16.60
C VAL A 215 -5.52 -18.36 -15.58
N ALA A 216 -6.17 -17.28 -16.01
CA ALA A 216 -6.54 -16.18 -15.14
C ALA A 216 -7.69 -16.51 -14.17
N LEU A 217 -8.57 -17.45 -14.51
CA LEU A 217 -9.63 -17.94 -13.61
C LEU A 217 -9.06 -18.65 -12.37
N VAL A 218 -7.86 -19.21 -12.45
CA VAL A 218 -7.18 -19.90 -11.33
C VAL A 218 -6.06 -19.07 -10.71
N ASP A 219 -6.04 -17.76 -11.00
CA ASP A 219 -5.09 -16.84 -10.37
C ASP A 219 -5.38 -16.68 -8.87
N GLU A 220 -4.34 -16.59 -8.03
CA GLU A 220 -4.48 -16.36 -6.59
C GLU A 220 -5.17 -15.02 -6.27
N SER A 221 -5.00 -14.01 -7.13
CA SER A 221 -5.57 -12.68 -6.99
C SER A 221 -7.03 -12.64 -7.45
N SER A 222 -7.92 -12.26 -6.54
CA SER A 222 -9.34 -11.97 -6.85
C SER A 222 -9.51 -10.89 -7.91
N VAL A 223 -8.56 -9.96 -8.04
CA VAL A 223 -8.65 -8.90 -9.05
C VAL A 223 -8.40 -9.47 -10.45
N THR A 224 -7.49 -10.45 -10.58
CA THR A 224 -7.21 -11.09 -11.87
C THR A 224 -8.36 -12.03 -12.25
N ARG A 225 -8.85 -12.85 -11.31
CA ARG A 225 -10.01 -13.73 -11.53
C ARG A 225 -11.25 -12.95 -11.98
N ARG A 226 -11.59 -11.86 -11.30
CA ARG A 226 -12.73 -11.00 -11.69
C ARG A 226 -12.60 -10.42 -13.10
N VAL A 227 -11.38 -10.08 -13.54
CA VAL A 227 -11.16 -9.66 -14.94
C VAL A 227 -11.43 -10.82 -15.89
N ALA A 228 -10.99 -12.03 -15.56
CA ALA A 228 -11.26 -13.22 -16.36
C ALA A 228 -12.76 -13.55 -16.41
N ILE A 229 -13.45 -13.58 -15.27
CA ILE A 229 -14.90 -13.78 -15.16
C ILE A 229 -15.65 -12.78 -16.02
N ARG A 230 -15.33 -11.48 -15.93
CA ARG A 230 -15.99 -10.44 -16.74
C ARG A 230 -15.77 -10.64 -18.25
N ASN A 231 -14.63 -11.18 -18.65
CA ASN A 231 -14.25 -11.33 -20.06
C ASN A 231 -14.51 -12.73 -20.64
N ALA A 232 -14.96 -13.67 -19.80
CA ALA A 232 -15.39 -15.00 -20.18
C ALA A 232 -16.57 -14.94 -21.17
N GLY A 233 -17.57 -14.10 -20.86
CA GLY A 233 -18.84 -14.06 -21.60
C GLY A 233 -19.49 -15.45 -21.68
N ASP A 234 -20.28 -15.69 -22.72
CA ASP A 234 -20.97 -16.98 -22.92
C ASP A 234 -20.04 -18.12 -23.34
N ARG A 235 -18.77 -17.83 -23.62
CA ARG A 235 -17.80 -18.81 -24.13
C ARG A 235 -17.21 -19.68 -23.02
N ILE A 236 -17.25 -19.21 -21.77
CA ILE A 236 -16.71 -19.93 -20.63
C ILE A 236 -17.73 -19.84 -19.49
N ASP A 237 -18.34 -20.97 -19.16
CA ASP A 237 -19.11 -21.13 -17.93
C ASP A 237 -18.17 -21.08 -16.72
N ALA A 238 -17.94 -19.87 -16.19
CA ALA A 238 -17.05 -19.64 -15.07
C ALA A 238 -17.59 -20.29 -13.79
N ALA A 239 -18.91 -20.20 -13.53
CA ALA A 239 -19.53 -20.81 -12.36
C ALA A 239 -19.38 -22.34 -12.40
N GLY A 240 -19.74 -23.00 -13.50
CA GLY A 240 -19.55 -24.45 -13.65
C GLY A 240 -18.09 -24.87 -13.66
N PHE A 241 -17.17 -24.04 -14.18
CA PHE A 241 -15.73 -24.26 -13.99
C PHE A 241 -15.36 -24.31 -12.51
N TYR A 242 -15.79 -23.33 -11.72
CA TYR A 242 -15.46 -23.28 -10.31
C TYR A 242 -16.17 -24.36 -9.47
N ARG A 243 -17.39 -24.77 -9.83
CA ARG A 243 -18.05 -25.95 -9.23
C ARG A 243 -17.18 -27.20 -9.37
N ARG A 244 -16.64 -27.46 -10.56
CA ARG A 244 -15.72 -28.59 -10.81
C ARG A 244 -14.43 -28.46 -10.00
N GLN A 245 -13.87 -27.26 -9.88
CA GLN A 245 -12.64 -27.05 -9.10
C GLN A 245 -12.87 -27.20 -7.59
N ALA A 246 -14.02 -26.76 -7.09
CA ALA A 246 -14.35 -26.78 -5.66
C ALA A 246 -14.38 -28.20 -5.07
N VAL A 247 -14.63 -29.23 -5.89
CA VAL A 247 -14.62 -30.66 -5.51
C VAL A 247 -13.37 -31.41 -5.98
N SER A 248 -12.33 -30.70 -6.41
CA SER A 248 -11.07 -31.31 -6.86
C SER A 248 -10.36 -32.09 -5.74
N THR A 249 -9.63 -33.15 -6.09
CA THR A 249 -8.71 -33.81 -5.13
C THR A 249 -7.56 -32.89 -4.71
N ASN A 250 -7.22 -31.89 -5.55
CA ASN A 250 -6.20 -30.91 -5.25
C ASN A 250 -6.77 -29.78 -4.36
N SER A 251 -6.29 -29.68 -3.12
CA SER A 251 -6.76 -28.69 -2.15
C SER A 251 -6.59 -27.23 -2.59
N LYS A 252 -5.54 -26.91 -3.37
CA LYS A 252 -5.38 -25.57 -3.97
C LYS A 252 -6.51 -25.27 -4.94
N MET A 253 -6.88 -26.26 -5.76
CA MET A 253 -7.98 -26.13 -6.72
C MET A 253 -9.33 -26.05 -6.02
N ARG A 254 -9.57 -26.84 -4.96
CA ARG A 254 -10.77 -26.70 -4.11
C ARG A 254 -10.93 -25.29 -3.58
N ARG A 255 -9.87 -24.79 -2.94
CA ARG A 255 -9.83 -23.42 -2.41
C ARG A 255 -10.12 -22.38 -3.50
N LEU A 256 -9.45 -22.47 -4.66
CA LEU A 256 -9.67 -21.52 -5.76
C LEU A 256 -11.08 -21.65 -6.37
N GLY A 257 -11.64 -22.85 -6.41
CA GLY A 257 -13.03 -23.12 -6.78
C GLY A 257 -13.99 -22.35 -5.89
N LEU A 258 -13.88 -22.52 -4.57
CA LEU A 258 -14.72 -21.82 -3.59
C LEU A 258 -14.57 -20.29 -3.68
N LEU A 259 -13.35 -19.78 -3.82
CA LEU A 259 -13.10 -18.35 -4.01
C LEU A 259 -13.63 -17.81 -5.35
N GLY A 260 -13.68 -18.64 -6.38
CA GLY A 260 -14.29 -18.29 -7.66
C GLY A 260 -15.81 -18.29 -7.60
N LEU A 261 -16.44 -19.29 -6.96
CA LEU A 261 -17.88 -19.31 -6.70
C LEU A 261 -18.31 -18.10 -5.87
N ALA A 262 -17.53 -17.73 -4.85
CA ALA A 262 -17.73 -16.49 -4.10
C ALA A 262 -17.80 -15.24 -5.00
N GLU A 263 -17.17 -15.24 -6.19
CA GLU A 263 -17.10 -14.09 -7.09
C GLU A 263 -18.16 -14.11 -8.21
N CYS A 264 -18.69 -15.27 -8.60
CA CYS A 264 -19.62 -15.38 -9.74
C CYS A 264 -20.71 -16.46 -9.60
N GLY A 265 -20.75 -17.19 -8.49
CA GLY A 265 -21.77 -18.21 -8.22
C GLY A 265 -23.11 -17.61 -7.80
N THR A 266 -24.07 -18.48 -7.59
CA THR A 266 -25.43 -18.16 -7.12
C THR A 266 -25.66 -18.77 -5.73
N ASP A 267 -26.80 -18.43 -5.11
CA ASP A 267 -27.20 -18.97 -3.81
C ASP A 267 -27.21 -20.52 -3.80
N ASP A 268 -27.52 -21.16 -4.94
CA ASP A 268 -27.48 -22.62 -5.10
C ASP A 268 -26.07 -23.21 -4.85
N ASP A 269 -25.02 -22.43 -5.10
CA ASP A 269 -23.63 -22.81 -4.87
C ASP A 269 -23.24 -22.78 -3.39
N ALA A 270 -24.07 -22.15 -2.54
CA ALA A 270 -23.80 -22.06 -1.11
C ALA A 270 -23.82 -23.44 -0.46
N THR A 271 -24.68 -24.36 -0.90
CA THR A 271 -24.74 -25.74 -0.40
C THR A 271 -23.43 -26.49 -0.65
N LEU A 272 -22.86 -26.35 -1.85
CA LEU A 272 -21.55 -26.93 -2.18
C LEU A 272 -20.46 -26.34 -1.29
N ALA A 273 -20.46 -25.02 -1.11
CA ALA A 273 -19.48 -24.35 -0.25
C ALA A 273 -19.62 -24.76 1.22
N ALA A 274 -20.84 -24.91 1.74
CA ALA A 274 -21.11 -25.34 3.10
C ALA A 274 -20.55 -26.75 3.36
N GLY A 275 -20.65 -27.67 2.39
CA GLY A 275 -20.05 -29.00 2.49
C GLY A 275 -18.53 -29.00 2.64
N MET A 276 -17.84 -27.89 2.34
CA MET A 276 -16.40 -27.75 2.46
C MET A 276 -15.96 -27.08 3.79
N LEU A 277 -16.90 -26.81 4.70
CA LEU A 277 -16.59 -26.26 6.03
C LEU A 277 -15.84 -27.23 6.94
N GLU A 278 -15.88 -28.53 6.65
CA GLU A 278 -15.17 -29.57 7.42
C GLU A 278 -13.95 -30.13 6.68
N ASP A 279 -13.51 -29.47 5.59
CA ASP A 279 -12.34 -29.91 4.83
C ASP A 279 -11.09 -29.99 5.71
N GLU A 280 -10.27 -31.02 5.50
CA GLU A 280 -9.01 -31.24 6.22
C GLU A 280 -8.06 -30.03 6.13
N VAL A 281 -8.11 -29.31 5.00
CA VAL A 281 -7.25 -28.16 4.72
C VAL A 281 -7.93 -26.87 5.18
N SER A 282 -7.33 -26.21 6.17
CA SER A 282 -7.84 -24.93 6.72
C SER A 282 -8.04 -23.83 5.68
N SER A 283 -7.19 -23.79 4.65
CA SER A 283 -7.31 -22.81 3.56
C SER A 283 -8.55 -23.04 2.67
N VAL A 284 -9.03 -24.28 2.59
CA VAL A 284 -10.29 -24.64 1.93
C VAL A 284 -11.47 -24.25 2.82
N ARG A 285 -11.44 -24.60 4.12
CA ARG A 285 -12.46 -24.16 5.09
C ARG A 285 -12.63 -22.63 5.12
N ALA A 286 -11.53 -21.88 5.11
CA ALA A 286 -11.58 -20.41 5.08
C ALA A 286 -12.21 -19.87 3.78
N ALA A 287 -11.98 -20.54 2.65
CA ALA A 287 -12.62 -20.22 1.38
C ALA A 287 -14.09 -20.60 1.37
N ALA A 288 -14.48 -21.69 2.03
CA ALA A 288 -15.87 -22.10 2.23
C ALA A 288 -16.64 -21.03 3.01
N VAL A 289 -16.12 -20.57 4.16
CA VAL A 289 -16.69 -19.47 4.95
C VAL A 289 -16.82 -18.19 4.10
N THR A 290 -15.80 -17.89 3.31
CA THR A 290 -15.84 -16.74 2.38
C THR A 290 -16.95 -16.90 1.35
N ALA A 291 -17.11 -18.10 0.76
CA ALA A 291 -18.10 -18.38 -0.26
C ALA A 291 -19.53 -18.36 0.28
N ILE A 292 -19.84 -19.09 1.36
CA ILE A 292 -21.20 -19.09 1.95
C ILE A 292 -21.62 -17.70 2.40
N SER A 293 -20.69 -16.91 2.95
CA SER A 293 -21.00 -15.53 3.32
C SER A 293 -21.23 -14.64 2.11
N ARG A 294 -20.68 -14.94 0.92
CA ARG A 294 -20.94 -14.17 -0.31
C ARG A 294 -22.26 -14.56 -0.96
N LEU A 295 -22.56 -15.85 -0.93
CA LEU A 295 -23.64 -16.45 -1.71
C LEU A 295 -24.95 -16.46 -0.92
N SER A 296 -24.93 -16.77 0.37
CA SER A 296 -26.15 -16.89 1.16
C SER A 296 -25.85 -16.72 2.65
N SER A 297 -25.53 -15.47 3.03
CA SER A 297 -25.02 -15.16 4.37
C SER A 297 -26.04 -15.40 5.50
N GLU A 298 -27.31 -15.11 5.26
CA GLU A 298 -28.39 -15.28 6.25
C GLU A 298 -28.69 -16.76 6.50
N ALA A 299 -28.83 -17.56 5.43
CA ALA A 299 -29.10 -18.99 5.54
C ALA A 299 -27.93 -19.77 6.20
N HIS A 300 -26.72 -19.21 6.15
CA HIS A 300 -25.51 -19.84 6.72
C HIS A 300 -24.95 -19.06 7.92
N ALA A 301 -25.76 -18.25 8.58
CA ALA A 301 -25.34 -17.42 9.69
C ALA A 301 -24.70 -18.23 10.83
N HIS A 302 -25.33 -19.34 11.22
CA HIS A 302 -24.82 -20.21 12.27
C HIS A 302 -23.48 -20.89 11.91
N PRO A 303 -23.31 -21.55 10.75
CA PRO A 303 -22.00 -22.05 10.31
C PRO A 303 -20.91 -20.98 10.22
N ILE A 304 -21.25 -19.77 9.75
CA ILE A 304 -20.29 -18.65 9.70
C ILE A 304 -19.84 -18.24 11.10
N ALA A 305 -20.78 -18.14 12.06
CA ALA A 305 -20.48 -17.81 13.45
C ALA A 305 -19.64 -18.90 14.12
N ALA A 306 -19.98 -20.18 13.93
CA ALA A 306 -19.23 -21.33 14.45
C ALA A 306 -17.77 -21.36 13.95
N ALA A 307 -17.51 -20.89 12.73
CA ALA A 307 -16.16 -20.82 12.19
C ALA A 307 -15.22 -19.82 12.92
N LEU A 308 -15.73 -18.98 13.83
CA LEU A 308 -14.87 -18.20 14.74
C LEU A 308 -14.14 -19.07 15.78
N GLU A 309 -14.60 -20.29 16.03
CA GLU A 309 -14.01 -21.23 16.98
C GLU A 309 -13.03 -22.22 16.30
N ASP A 310 -12.82 -22.12 14.99
CA ASP A 310 -11.88 -22.97 14.25
C ASP A 310 -10.44 -22.81 14.78
N PRO A 311 -9.66 -23.90 14.91
CA PRO A 311 -8.27 -23.82 15.39
C PRO A 311 -7.33 -23.06 14.45
N SER A 312 -7.73 -22.80 13.20
CA SER A 312 -6.91 -22.12 12.21
C SER A 312 -7.17 -20.61 12.16
N PRO A 313 -6.12 -19.77 12.29
CA PRO A 313 -6.24 -18.32 12.18
C PRO A 313 -6.84 -17.82 10.85
N SER A 314 -6.69 -18.56 9.76
CA SER A 314 -7.22 -18.18 8.45
C SER A 314 -8.73 -18.32 8.37
N VAL A 315 -9.30 -19.36 8.99
CA VAL A 315 -10.75 -19.62 9.06
C VAL A 315 -11.43 -18.61 9.97
N VAL A 316 -10.88 -18.41 11.17
CA VAL A 316 -11.35 -17.40 12.12
C VAL A 316 -11.32 -16.00 11.51
N LYS A 317 -10.27 -15.67 10.75
CA LYS A 317 -10.20 -14.40 10.01
C LYS A 317 -11.31 -14.28 8.96
N ALA A 318 -11.62 -15.34 8.22
CA ALA A 318 -12.70 -15.34 7.24
C ALA A 318 -14.07 -15.12 7.90
N ALA A 319 -14.34 -15.83 9.00
CA ALA A 319 -15.57 -15.70 9.78
C ALA A 319 -15.74 -14.28 10.34
N ARG A 320 -14.70 -13.73 10.96
CA ARG A 320 -14.71 -12.36 11.49
C ARG A 320 -14.99 -11.31 10.40
N ILE A 321 -14.39 -11.47 9.22
CA ILE A 321 -14.65 -10.57 8.07
C ILE A 321 -16.10 -10.73 7.61
N ALA A 322 -16.60 -11.97 7.48
CA ALA A 322 -17.98 -12.22 7.08
C ALA A 322 -18.97 -11.53 8.02
N ILE A 323 -18.84 -11.74 9.33
CA ILE A 323 -19.70 -11.11 10.34
C ILE A 323 -19.62 -9.59 10.27
N GLY A 324 -18.42 -9.02 10.21
CA GLY A 324 -18.24 -7.56 10.26
C GLY A 324 -18.52 -6.80 8.95
N THR A 325 -18.67 -7.48 7.80
CA THR A 325 -18.90 -6.80 6.50
C THR A 325 -20.25 -7.08 5.88
N ARG A 326 -21.02 -8.01 6.45
CA ARG A 326 -22.28 -8.50 5.84
C ARG A 326 -23.43 -8.62 6.83
N ASP A 327 -23.27 -8.03 8.01
CA ASP A 327 -24.30 -8.04 9.06
C ASP A 327 -24.87 -9.44 9.32
N VAL A 328 -24.01 -10.46 9.25
CA VAL A 328 -24.41 -11.85 9.47
C VAL A 328 -24.95 -11.95 10.90
N PRO A 329 -26.21 -12.39 11.11
CA PRO A 329 -26.73 -12.58 12.46
C PRO A 329 -25.88 -13.57 13.23
N TYR A 330 -25.61 -13.29 14.50
CA TYR A 330 -24.86 -14.20 15.36
C TYR A 330 -25.41 -14.18 16.78
N ASP A 331 -25.25 -15.31 17.48
CA ASP A 331 -25.53 -15.37 18.91
C ASP A 331 -24.35 -14.74 19.68
N ALA A 332 -24.58 -13.59 20.30
CA ALA A 332 -23.59 -12.91 21.12
C ALA A 332 -23.10 -13.77 22.29
N ARG A 333 -23.92 -14.70 22.81
CA ARG A 333 -23.52 -15.62 23.89
C ARG A 333 -22.51 -16.64 23.40
N GLN A 334 -22.69 -17.18 22.19
CA GLN A 334 -21.70 -18.05 21.56
C GLN A 334 -20.36 -17.33 21.39
N ILE A 335 -20.37 -16.13 20.81
CA ILE A 335 -19.14 -15.37 20.58
C ILE A 335 -18.46 -15.00 21.90
N ARG A 336 -19.24 -14.65 22.92
CA ARG A 336 -18.72 -14.43 24.27
C ARG A 336 -18.04 -15.67 24.83
N ARG A 337 -18.65 -16.85 24.72
CA ARG A 337 -18.03 -18.11 25.16
C ARG A 337 -16.70 -18.34 24.44
N ALA A 338 -16.64 -18.14 23.12
CA ALA A 338 -15.41 -18.27 22.36
C ALA A 338 -14.32 -17.29 22.84
N PHE A 339 -14.70 -16.08 23.25
CA PHE A 339 -13.78 -15.13 23.88
C PHE A 339 -13.28 -15.62 25.25
N GLU A 340 -14.15 -16.13 26.12
CA GLU A 340 -13.81 -16.50 27.50
C GLU A 340 -13.07 -17.83 27.63
N THR A 341 -13.43 -18.84 26.83
CA THR A 341 -13.01 -20.22 27.05
C THR A 341 -12.00 -20.74 26.03
N SER A 342 -11.76 -20.02 24.93
CA SER A 342 -10.90 -20.55 23.87
C SER A 342 -9.42 -20.58 24.29
N PRO A 343 -8.73 -21.72 24.12
CA PRO A 343 -7.29 -21.79 24.37
C PRO A 343 -6.50 -20.97 23.33
N HIS A 344 -7.11 -20.67 22.18
CA HIS A 344 -6.45 -20.01 21.07
C HIS A 344 -6.58 -18.48 21.13
N GLU A 345 -5.45 -17.80 21.29
CA GLU A 345 -5.38 -16.34 21.33
C GLU A 345 -6.07 -15.67 20.13
N HIS A 346 -5.91 -16.24 18.92
CA HIS A 346 -6.48 -15.66 17.71
C HIS A 346 -8.03 -15.77 17.68
N VAL A 347 -8.61 -16.81 18.29
CA VAL A 347 -10.06 -16.95 18.47
C VAL A 347 -10.55 -15.90 19.46
N ARG A 348 -9.93 -15.80 20.65
CA ARG A 348 -10.30 -14.80 21.66
C ARG A 348 -10.24 -13.38 21.09
N ARG A 349 -9.18 -13.05 20.36
CA ARG A 349 -9.02 -11.77 19.66
C ARG A 349 -10.10 -11.50 18.63
N ALA A 350 -10.49 -12.50 17.84
CA ALA A 350 -11.51 -12.34 16.82
C ALA A 350 -12.90 -12.17 17.42
N ALA A 351 -13.24 -12.98 18.42
CA ALA A 351 -14.47 -12.89 19.20
C ALA A 351 -14.58 -11.52 19.88
N TRP A 352 -13.53 -11.06 20.57
CA TRP A 352 -13.45 -9.72 21.16
C TRP A 352 -13.72 -8.62 20.13
N THR A 353 -13.16 -8.74 18.92
CA THR A 353 -13.36 -7.76 17.84
C THR A 353 -14.82 -7.73 17.37
N VAL A 354 -15.46 -8.90 17.22
CA VAL A 354 -16.87 -9.00 16.82
C VAL A 354 -17.76 -8.36 17.89
N LEU A 355 -17.53 -8.70 19.16
CA LEU A 355 -18.28 -8.20 20.29
C LEU A 355 -18.14 -6.67 20.48
N CYS A 356 -16.94 -6.12 20.27
CA CYS A 356 -16.71 -4.67 20.32
C CYS A 356 -17.40 -3.88 19.20
N ASN A 357 -17.86 -4.55 18.15
CA ASN A 357 -18.63 -3.92 17.07
C ASN A 357 -20.13 -3.85 17.35
N GLY A 358 -20.62 -4.41 18.47
CA GLY A 358 -22.03 -4.40 18.86
C GLY A 358 -22.59 -3.04 19.35
N GLY A 359 -21.90 -1.92 19.06
CA GLY A 359 -22.31 -0.57 19.46
C GLY A 359 -21.51 0.05 20.60
N LYS A 360 -21.94 1.25 21.06
CA LYS A 360 -21.23 2.07 22.06
C LYS A 360 -20.99 1.32 23.37
N TRP A 361 -22.02 0.69 23.91
CA TRP A 361 -21.96 0.05 25.23
C TRP A 361 -21.35 -1.35 25.17
N ALA A 362 -21.61 -2.11 24.12
CA ALA A 362 -20.88 -3.34 23.84
C ALA A 362 -19.37 -3.10 23.76
N ARG A 363 -18.93 -2.06 23.03
CA ARG A 363 -17.51 -1.70 22.97
C ARG A 363 -16.91 -1.43 24.34
N LEU A 364 -17.59 -0.64 25.18
CA LEU A 364 -17.12 -0.38 26.54
C LEU A 364 -16.99 -1.69 27.34
N ARG A 365 -18.08 -2.47 27.40
CA ARG A 365 -18.14 -3.73 28.15
C ARG A 365 -17.02 -4.68 27.75
N TYR A 366 -16.89 -4.99 26.46
CA TYR A 366 -15.93 -5.98 25.99
C TYR A 366 -14.50 -5.45 25.98
N SER A 367 -14.29 -4.14 25.91
CA SER A 367 -12.95 -3.57 26.11
C SER A 367 -12.54 -3.64 27.58
N LEU A 368 -13.44 -3.42 28.55
CA LEU A 368 -13.15 -3.66 29.97
C LEU A 368 -12.82 -5.13 30.23
N LEU A 369 -13.63 -6.04 29.71
CA LEU A 369 -13.38 -7.48 29.86
C LEU A 369 -12.05 -7.90 29.19
N GLY A 370 -11.73 -7.32 28.04
CA GLY A 370 -10.48 -7.56 27.33
C GLY A 370 -9.24 -6.95 27.99
N LEU A 371 -9.36 -6.13 29.04
CA LEU A 371 -8.20 -5.75 29.87
C LEU A 371 -7.70 -6.91 30.71
N LEU A 372 -8.60 -7.84 31.06
CA LEU A 372 -8.29 -9.01 31.89
C LEU A 372 -7.63 -10.15 31.09
N ASP A 373 -7.63 -10.05 29.75
CA ASP A 373 -6.91 -10.97 28.87
C ASP A 373 -5.54 -10.40 28.51
N SER A 374 -4.47 -11.07 28.93
CA SER A 374 -3.09 -10.63 28.73
C SER A 374 -2.73 -10.39 27.26
N ALA A 375 -3.35 -11.11 26.32
CA ALA A 375 -3.09 -10.95 24.89
C ALA A 375 -3.88 -9.80 24.24
N LEU A 376 -4.81 -9.19 24.98
CA LEU A 376 -5.70 -8.13 24.50
C LEU A 376 -5.57 -6.83 25.29
N ALA A 377 -4.95 -6.83 26.48
CA ALA A 377 -4.83 -5.67 27.36
C ALA A 377 -4.48 -4.35 26.63
N ASP A 378 -3.41 -4.31 25.84
CA ASP A 378 -3.00 -3.11 25.09
C ASP A 378 -4.00 -2.66 24.03
N ARG A 379 -4.70 -3.61 23.40
CA ARG A 379 -5.71 -3.30 22.39
C ARG A 379 -6.99 -2.81 23.04
N SER A 380 -7.37 -3.42 24.15
CA SER A 380 -8.50 -3.07 24.98
C SER A 380 -8.34 -1.67 25.59
N ALA A 381 -7.15 -1.35 26.12
CA ALA A 381 -6.83 -0.02 26.63
C ALA A 381 -6.99 1.06 25.54
N ARG A 382 -6.47 0.82 24.33
CA ARG A 382 -6.67 1.73 23.18
C ARG A 382 -8.14 1.88 22.80
N SER A 383 -8.89 0.78 22.76
CA SER A 383 -10.34 0.79 22.47
C SER A 383 -11.12 1.63 23.49
N LEU A 384 -10.74 1.58 24.77
CA LEU A 384 -11.33 2.42 25.83
C LEU A 384 -10.99 3.90 25.66
N GLN A 385 -9.75 4.23 25.27
CA GLN A 385 -9.36 5.60 24.95
C GLN A 385 -10.15 6.14 23.74
N ASP A 386 -10.29 5.32 22.69
CA ASP A 386 -11.12 5.66 21.53
C ASP A 386 -12.60 5.86 21.92
N TRP A 387 -13.11 5.03 22.84
CA TRP A 387 -14.46 5.17 23.38
C TRP A 387 -14.64 6.50 24.14
N LEU A 388 -13.71 6.86 25.02
CA LEU A 388 -13.72 8.14 25.74
C LEU A 388 -13.69 9.33 24.77
N ALA A 389 -12.77 9.30 23.79
CA ALA A 389 -12.62 10.35 22.79
C ALA A 389 -13.85 10.50 21.86
N SER A 390 -14.67 9.45 21.75
CA SER A 390 -15.86 9.44 20.89
C SER A 390 -17.19 9.40 21.67
N PHE A 391 -17.17 9.50 23.00
CA PHE A 391 -18.37 9.32 23.85
C PHE A 391 -19.54 10.21 23.43
N ASN A 392 -19.26 11.51 23.19
CA ASN A 392 -20.27 12.51 22.81
C ASN A 392 -20.73 12.42 21.34
N LYS A 393 -20.27 11.43 20.57
CA LYS A 393 -20.67 11.22 19.18
C LYS A 393 -21.85 10.25 19.03
N SER A 394 -22.26 9.59 20.11
CA SER A 394 -23.41 8.68 20.13
C SER A 394 -24.23 8.87 21.42
N PHE A 395 -25.54 9.04 21.25
CA PHE A 395 -26.52 9.33 22.31
C PHE A 395 -27.35 8.11 22.71
N SER A 396 -26.90 6.89 22.39
CA SER A 396 -27.56 5.67 22.88
C SER A 396 -27.30 5.50 24.39
N ASP A 397 -28.31 5.09 25.14
CA ASP A 397 -28.20 4.72 26.55
C ASP A 397 -27.91 3.21 26.72
N PRO A 398 -27.25 2.79 27.81
CA PRO A 398 -27.04 1.38 28.10
C PRO A 398 -28.33 0.78 28.65
N THR A 399 -28.55 -0.51 28.41
CA THR A 399 -29.58 -1.26 29.13
C THR A 399 -29.21 -1.40 30.61
N ALA A 400 -30.22 -1.64 31.46
CA ALA A 400 -29.98 -1.86 32.90
C ALA A 400 -29.03 -3.05 33.16
N GLU A 401 -29.16 -4.12 32.37
CA GLU A 401 -28.29 -5.31 32.44
C GLU A 401 -26.84 -4.96 32.06
N GLU A 402 -26.64 -4.23 30.95
CA GLU A 402 -25.31 -3.78 30.55
C GLU A 402 -24.67 -2.87 31.59
N LEU A 403 -25.44 -1.96 32.21
CA LEU A 403 -24.92 -1.03 33.19
C LEU A 403 -24.45 -1.75 34.47
N VAL A 404 -25.19 -2.77 34.91
CA VAL A 404 -24.78 -3.63 36.05
C VAL A 404 -23.48 -4.36 35.72
N GLU A 405 -23.39 -4.96 34.54
CA GLU A 405 -22.19 -5.69 34.11
C GLU A 405 -20.98 -4.76 33.97
N ILE A 406 -21.16 -3.59 33.35
CA ILE A 406 -20.10 -2.58 33.18
C ILE A 406 -19.56 -2.14 34.55
N ARG A 407 -20.44 -1.89 35.53
CA ARG A 407 -20.01 -1.50 36.89
C ARG A 407 -19.19 -2.61 37.56
N SER A 408 -19.63 -3.87 37.46
CA SER A 408 -18.86 -5.02 37.96
C SER A 408 -17.49 -5.16 37.29
N LEU A 409 -17.40 -4.89 35.99
CA LEU A 409 -16.14 -4.94 35.25
C LEU A 409 -15.21 -3.78 35.63
N LEU A 410 -15.74 -2.60 35.95
CA LEU A 410 -14.96 -1.46 36.43
C LEU A 410 -14.35 -1.74 37.81
N ASP A 411 -15.08 -2.35 38.73
CA ASP A 411 -14.54 -2.74 40.04
C ASP A 411 -13.44 -3.80 39.90
N THR A 412 -13.61 -4.72 38.95
CA THR A 412 -12.58 -5.70 38.61
C THR A 412 -11.34 -5.02 38.01
N ALA A 413 -11.51 -4.12 37.06
CA ALA A 413 -10.42 -3.38 36.43
C ALA A 413 -9.65 -2.51 37.45
N ARG A 414 -10.37 -1.89 38.40
CA ARG A 414 -9.80 -1.14 39.52
C ARG A 414 -8.89 -2.01 40.36
N SER A 415 -9.36 -3.20 40.74
CA SER A 415 -8.59 -4.18 41.51
C SER A 415 -7.33 -4.67 40.77
N ASN A 416 -7.26 -4.49 39.46
CA ASN A 416 -6.11 -4.83 38.62
C ASN A 416 -5.21 -3.62 38.28
N GLY A 417 -5.35 -2.49 38.99
CA GLY A 417 -4.46 -1.33 38.88
C GLY A 417 -4.81 -0.34 37.77
N HIS A 418 -6.07 -0.31 37.31
CA HIS A 418 -6.55 0.64 36.30
C HIS A 418 -7.36 1.82 36.90
N ASP A 419 -6.97 2.34 38.07
CA ASP A 419 -7.73 3.34 38.84
C ASP A 419 -8.09 4.60 38.05
N ASP A 420 -7.14 5.21 37.36
CA ASP A 420 -7.34 6.46 36.60
C ASP A 420 -8.34 6.29 35.46
N LEU A 421 -8.21 5.18 34.73
CA LEU A 421 -9.08 4.82 33.62
C LEU A 421 -10.50 4.55 34.12
N VAL A 422 -10.64 3.78 35.21
CA VAL A 422 -11.93 3.47 35.84
C VAL A 422 -12.62 4.74 36.30
N SER A 423 -11.90 5.63 36.99
CA SER A 423 -12.44 6.90 37.50
C SER A 423 -12.94 7.79 36.36
N THR A 424 -12.20 7.82 35.26
CA THR A 424 -12.60 8.55 34.05
C THR A 424 -13.87 7.97 33.43
N ILE A 425 -13.96 6.65 33.26
CA ILE A 425 -15.14 6.01 32.66
C ILE A 425 -16.38 6.17 33.56
N GLN A 426 -16.24 6.04 34.88
CA GLN A 426 -17.35 6.16 35.84
C GLN A 426 -18.05 7.51 35.75
N PHE A 427 -17.31 8.60 35.47
CA PHE A 427 -17.87 9.92 35.23
C PHE A 427 -18.87 9.97 34.06
N TYR A 428 -18.68 9.12 33.04
CA TYR A 428 -19.54 9.08 31.85
C TYR A 428 -20.70 8.08 31.94
N LEU A 429 -20.80 7.31 33.02
CA LEU A 429 -21.90 6.36 33.19
C LEU A 429 -23.16 7.06 33.71
N PRO A 430 -24.37 6.64 33.25
CA PRO A 430 -25.60 7.09 33.87
C PRO A 430 -25.59 6.81 35.37
N HIS A 431 -25.88 7.84 36.16
CA HIS A 431 -26.14 7.67 37.59
C HIS A 431 -27.48 6.94 37.75
N PRO A 432 -27.64 6.10 38.79
CA PRO A 432 -28.97 5.64 39.15
C PRO A 432 -29.84 6.89 39.35
N THR A 433 -30.84 7.09 38.51
CA THR A 433 -31.89 8.03 38.85
C THR A 433 -32.63 7.43 40.04
N ASP A 434 -32.82 8.21 41.10
CA ASP A 434 -33.74 7.86 42.18
C ASP A 434 -35.15 7.76 41.57
N SER A 435 -35.50 6.58 41.05
CA SER A 435 -36.88 6.21 40.76
C SER A 435 -37.57 5.85 42.08
N SER A 436 -37.80 6.89 42.89
CA SER A 436 -38.78 6.90 43.98
C SER A 436 -39.32 8.32 44.17
N ALA A 437 -40.34 8.65 43.38
CA ALA A 437 -41.38 9.61 43.72
C ALA A 437 -42.68 9.21 43.02
#